data_AF-A0A7S0UWL8-F1
#
_entry.id   AF-A0A7S0UWL8-F1
#
_cell.length_a   1.000
_cell.length_b   1.000
_cell.length_c   1.000
_cell.angle_alpha   90.00
_cell.angle_beta   90.00
_cell.angle_gamma   90.00
#
_symmetry.space_group_name_H-M   'P 1'
#
loop_
_entity.id
_entity.type
_entity.pdbx_description
1 polymer ?
#
loop_
_entity_poly.entity_id
_entity_poly.type
_entity_poly.pdbx_seq_one_letter_code
_entity_poly.pdbx_strand_id
1 'polypeptide(L)'
;MNAEKTSKADTPYGAAVPIPSISVPSTPNSFPNYDLARLAYKAGTTQCPSFVPLWINAAALEEKSGQPSKARALLEQARLRNPKNDWIWLAAVRTEERAGKERAAEALLARALKECPTSGRLWAEAIRTASVASRRAKAADALKKCDTDALVAAAVAALFYQDRKVDKARSWLARAVALDSDLGDIWAMYYKFEMQYGTPEQQQAVMEKFKKADPKHGERWCRVVKDLNNAHLPSETLLKKCVVDLETLPPP
;
A
#
# COMPACT_ATOMS: atom_id res chain seq x y z
N MET A 1 -38.13 51.70 -13.63
CA MET A 1 -37.37 51.10 -12.51
C MET A 1 -37.82 49.66 -12.37
N ASN A 2 -37.02 48.72 -12.86
CA ASN A 2 -37.06 47.33 -12.43
C ASN A 2 -35.66 46.77 -12.58
N ALA A 3 -35.16 46.24 -11.47
CA ALA A 3 -33.85 45.65 -11.33
C ALA A 3 -33.93 44.18 -11.71
N GLU A 4 -33.05 43.73 -12.61
CA GLU A 4 -32.73 42.31 -12.78
C GLU A 4 -31.26 42.10 -12.47
N LYS A 5 -31.03 41.53 -11.28
CA LYS A 5 -29.80 40.80 -10.96
C LYS A 5 -29.88 39.45 -11.68
N THR A 6 -28.89 39.12 -12.50
CA THR A 6 -28.62 37.73 -12.87
C THR A 6 -27.16 37.39 -12.63
N SER A 7 -27.02 36.36 -11.81
CA SER A 7 -25.82 35.62 -11.41
C SER A 7 -24.99 35.17 -12.61
N LYS A 8 -23.67 35.41 -12.57
CA LYS A 8 -22.68 34.68 -13.39
C LYS A 8 -21.99 33.65 -12.50
N ALA A 9 -22.41 32.40 -12.63
CA ALA A 9 -21.61 31.23 -12.30
C ALA A 9 -21.42 30.41 -13.59
N ASP A 10 -20.40 29.56 -13.55
CA ASP A 10 -20.06 28.51 -14.53
C ASP A 10 -18.98 28.87 -15.55
N THR A 11 -17.74 28.75 -15.08
CA THR A 11 -16.56 28.40 -15.89
C THR A 11 -16.77 27.03 -16.57
N PRO A 12 -16.55 26.90 -17.89
CA PRO A 12 -16.75 25.64 -18.57
C PRO A 12 -15.59 24.68 -18.30
N TYR A 13 -15.90 23.50 -17.75
CA TYR A 13 -15.02 22.34 -17.78
C TYR A 13 -14.62 22.08 -19.24
N GLY A 14 -13.31 22.10 -19.50
CA GLY A 14 -12.73 21.84 -20.81
C GLY A 14 -13.22 20.51 -21.40
N ALA A 15 -13.48 20.54 -22.70
CA ALA A 15 -14.01 19.43 -23.48
C ALA A 15 -13.30 18.10 -23.21
N ALA A 16 -14.10 17.06 -22.93
CA ALA A 16 -13.63 15.69 -22.87
C ALA A 16 -13.09 15.27 -24.24
N VAL A 17 -11.79 14.96 -24.32
CA VAL A 17 -11.18 14.40 -25.52
C VAL A 17 -11.73 12.98 -25.72
N PRO A 18 -12.18 12.58 -26.92
CA PRO A 18 -12.75 11.26 -27.14
C PRO A 18 -11.72 10.17 -26.86
N ILE A 19 -12.04 9.27 -25.92
CA ILE A 19 -11.28 8.03 -25.73
C ILE A 19 -11.55 7.18 -26.98
N PRO A 20 -10.52 6.71 -27.71
CA PRO A 20 -10.73 5.84 -28.88
C PRO A 20 -11.50 4.59 -28.47
N SER A 21 -12.60 4.30 -29.18
CA SER A 21 -13.45 3.13 -28.95
C SER A 21 -12.67 1.85 -29.26
N ILE A 22 -12.18 1.17 -28.22
CA ILE A 22 -11.51 -0.13 -28.37
C ILE A 22 -12.61 -1.19 -28.47
N SER A 23 -12.83 -1.74 -29.66
CA SER A 23 -13.69 -2.91 -29.86
C SER A 23 -12.99 -4.14 -29.29
N VAL A 24 -13.57 -4.72 -28.24
CA VAL A 24 -13.03 -5.92 -27.60
C VAL A 24 -13.69 -7.16 -28.22
N PRO A 25 -12.94 -8.10 -28.82
CA PRO A 25 -13.49 -9.37 -29.25
C PRO A 25 -13.87 -10.19 -28.01
N SER A 26 -15.14 -10.56 -27.91
CA SER A 26 -15.66 -11.47 -26.88
C SER A 26 -15.27 -12.91 -27.22
N THR A 27 -14.07 -13.36 -26.80
CA THR A 27 -13.76 -14.79 -26.79
C THR A 27 -13.69 -15.34 -25.36
N PRO A 28 -14.29 -16.51 -25.07
CA PRO A 28 -14.58 -16.96 -23.71
C PRO A 28 -13.40 -17.66 -23.02
N ASN A 29 -12.18 -17.56 -23.54
CA ASN A 29 -10.98 -18.16 -22.97
C ASN A 29 -9.80 -17.19 -23.16
N SER A 30 -9.76 -16.14 -22.35
CA SER A 30 -8.75 -15.08 -22.46
C SER A 30 -7.47 -15.47 -21.72
N PHE A 31 -6.40 -15.75 -22.46
CA PHE A 31 -5.07 -15.40 -21.96
C PHE A 31 -5.08 -13.90 -21.59
N PRO A 32 -4.38 -13.46 -20.53
CA PRO A 32 -4.32 -12.04 -20.22
C PRO A 32 -3.65 -11.31 -21.39
N ASN A 33 -4.41 -10.53 -22.15
CA ASN A 33 -3.84 -9.71 -23.22
C ASN A 33 -3.10 -8.52 -22.57
N TYR A 34 -1.84 -8.75 -22.22
CA TYR A 34 -0.97 -7.75 -21.61
C TYR A 34 -0.71 -6.56 -22.54
N ASP A 35 -0.83 -6.72 -23.86
CA ASP A 35 -0.51 -5.68 -24.83
C ASP A 35 -1.54 -4.56 -24.84
N LEU A 36 -2.83 -4.90 -24.76
CA LEU A 36 -3.90 -3.90 -24.59
C LEU A 36 -3.74 -3.14 -23.26
N ALA A 37 -3.42 -3.85 -22.18
CA ALA A 37 -3.19 -3.23 -20.88
C ALA A 37 -1.98 -2.27 -20.91
N ARG A 38 -0.87 -2.66 -21.55
CA ARG A 38 0.31 -1.80 -21.74
C ARG A 38 -0.02 -0.53 -22.50
N LEU A 39 -0.79 -0.64 -23.58
CA LEU A 39 -1.21 0.51 -24.37
C LEU A 39 -2.05 1.47 -23.53
N ALA A 40 -3.01 0.94 -22.76
CA ALA A 40 -3.85 1.73 -21.86
C ALA A 40 -3.03 2.44 -20.78
N TYR A 41 -2.10 1.74 -20.11
CA TYR A 41 -1.23 2.35 -19.10
C TYR A 41 -0.27 3.39 -19.69
N LYS A 42 0.27 3.14 -20.89
CA LYS A 42 1.12 4.12 -21.58
C LYS A 42 0.34 5.38 -21.92
N ALA A 43 -0.87 5.25 -22.48
CA ALA A 43 -1.74 6.39 -22.73
C ALA A 43 -2.07 7.14 -21.43
N GLY A 44 -2.44 6.41 -20.37
CA GLY A 44 -2.77 7.01 -19.07
C GLY A 44 -1.61 7.74 -18.41
N THR A 45 -0.40 7.18 -18.43
CA THR A 45 0.80 7.82 -17.84
C THR A 45 1.26 9.05 -18.61
N THR A 46 1.00 9.11 -19.93
CA THR A 46 1.27 10.33 -20.72
C THR A 46 0.25 11.44 -20.46
N GLN A 47 -1.03 11.11 -20.30
CA GLN A 47 -2.09 12.09 -20.06
C GLN A 47 -2.10 12.59 -18.60
N CYS A 48 -1.89 11.68 -17.65
CA CYS A 48 -1.97 11.93 -16.22
C CYS A 48 -0.66 11.53 -15.51
N PRO A 49 0.46 12.23 -15.74
CA PRO A 49 1.75 11.86 -15.17
C PRO A 49 1.83 12.02 -13.64
N SER A 50 0.96 12.84 -13.04
CA SER A 50 0.88 13.04 -11.59
C SER A 50 0.15 11.93 -10.86
N PHE A 51 -0.63 11.08 -11.56
CA PHE A 51 -1.42 10.05 -10.92
C PHE A 51 -0.59 8.80 -10.65
N VAL A 52 -0.08 8.73 -9.43
CA VAL A 52 0.86 7.70 -8.94
C VAL A 52 0.37 6.26 -9.13
N PRO A 53 -0.90 5.90 -8.83
CA PRO A 53 -1.34 4.52 -8.96
C PRO A 53 -1.23 3.97 -10.39
N LEU A 54 -1.34 4.80 -11.44
CA LEU A 54 -1.16 4.34 -12.82
C LEU A 54 0.27 3.83 -13.06
N TRP A 55 1.28 4.56 -12.55
CA TRP A 55 2.69 4.16 -12.68
C TRP A 55 2.99 2.86 -11.94
N ILE A 56 2.48 2.72 -10.71
CA ILE A 56 2.70 1.51 -9.89
C ILE A 56 2.04 0.29 -10.54
N ASN A 57 0.80 0.42 -11.02
CA ASN A 57 0.11 -0.67 -11.70
C ASN A 57 0.76 -1.02 -13.06
N ALA A 58 1.25 -0.03 -13.80
CA ALA A 58 2.01 -0.26 -15.03
C ALA A 58 3.30 -1.04 -14.76
N ALA A 59 4.04 -0.69 -13.70
CA ALA A 59 5.24 -1.42 -13.31
C ALA A 59 4.92 -2.85 -12.83
N ALA A 60 3.85 -3.03 -12.05
CA ALA A 60 3.39 -4.34 -11.61
C ALA A 60 2.94 -5.24 -12.78
N LEU A 61 2.35 -4.66 -13.84
CA LEU A 61 2.02 -5.38 -15.06
C LEU A 61 3.29 -5.92 -15.75
N GLU A 62 4.32 -5.09 -15.88
CA GLU A 62 5.59 -5.50 -16.50
C GLU A 62 6.29 -6.59 -15.68
N GLU A 63 6.26 -6.48 -14.35
CA GLU A 63 6.78 -7.51 -13.44
C GLU A 63 6.05 -8.85 -13.61
N LYS A 64 4.70 -8.83 -13.64
CA LYS A 64 3.88 -10.02 -13.91
C LYS A 64 4.13 -10.62 -15.30
N SER A 65 4.48 -9.78 -16.27
CA SER A 65 4.82 -10.24 -17.63
C SER A 65 6.26 -10.76 -17.77
N GLY A 66 7.02 -10.87 -16.67
CA GLY A 66 8.39 -11.36 -16.68
C GLY A 66 9.43 -10.35 -17.17
N GLN A 67 9.12 -9.04 -17.16
CA GLN A 67 9.99 -7.97 -17.63
C GLN A 67 10.36 -6.97 -16.52
N PRO A 68 11.08 -7.40 -15.47
CA PRO A 68 11.41 -6.54 -14.33
C PRO A 68 12.29 -5.34 -14.72
N SER A 69 13.08 -5.44 -15.79
CA SER A 69 13.88 -4.31 -16.29
C SER A 69 13.00 -3.17 -16.83
N LYS A 70 11.86 -3.48 -17.46
CA LYS A 70 10.90 -2.47 -17.90
C LYS A 70 10.16 -1.85 -16.71
N ALA A 71 9.80 -2.66 -15.71
CA ALA A 71 9.20 -2.17 -14.47
C ALA A 71 10.11 -1.14 -13.77
N ARG A 72 11.42 -1.41 -13.67
CA ARG A 72 12.41 -0.45 -13.12
C ARG A 72 12.44 0.86 -13.90
N ALA A 73 12.52 0.78 -15.22
CA ALA A 73 12.56 1.97 -16.07
C ALA A 73 11.30 2.83 -15.90
N LEU A 74 10.12 2.21 -15.81
CA LEU A 74 8.86 2.91 -15.55
C LEU A 74 8.85 3.58 -14.18
N LEU A 75 9.30 2.90 -13.12
CA LEU A 75 9.35 3.48 -11.78
C LEU A 75 10.40 4.59 -11.68
N GLU A 76 11.52 4.48 -12.40
CA GLU A 76 12.49 5.56 -12.50
C GLU A 76 11.90 6.80 -13.17
N GLN A 77 11.21 6.62 -14.30
CA GLN A 77 10.47 7.71 -14.95
C GLN A 77 9.43 8.33 -14.01
N ALA A 78 8.69 7.50 -13.27
CA ALA A 78 7.69 7.96 -12.31
C ALA A 78 8.31 8.83 -11.20
N ARG A 79 9.50 8.46 -10.69
CA ARG A 79 10.25 9.26 -9.70
C ARG A 79 10.77 10.57 -10.26
N LEU A 80 11.22 10.60 -11.51
CA LEU A 80 11.63 11.87 -12.14
C LEU A 80 10.46 12.84 -12.27
N ARG A 81 9.24 12.33 -12.49
CA ARG A 81 8.01 13.15 -12.54
C ARG A 81 7.49 13.54 -11.16
N ASN A 82 7.56 12.63 -10.19
CA ASN A 82 7.02 12.80 -8.84
C ASN A 82 8.07 12.42 -7.78
N PRO A 83 9.13 13.23 -7.59
CA PRO A 83 10.30 12.84 -6.80
C PRO A 83 10.02 12.73 -5.29
N LYS A 84 9.03 13.46 -4.78
CA LYS A 84 8.67 13.49 -3.36
C LYS A 84 7.54 12.52 -3.00
N ASN A 85 7.18 11.60 -3.89
CA ASN A 85 6.10 10.67 -3.64
C ASN A 85 6.62 9.34 -3.09
N ASP A 86 6.26 9.04 -1.85
CA ASP A 86 6.71 7.86 -1.12
C ASP A 86 6.21 6.52 -1.68
N TRP A 87 5.00 6.48 -2.25
CA TRP A 87 4.46 5.27 -2.88
C TRP A 87 5.28 4.79 -4.06
N ILE A 88 5.77 5.69 -4.91
CA ILE A 88 6.62 5.32 -6.06
C ILE A 88 7.95 4.77 -5.56
N TRP A 89 8.56 5.44 -4.56
CA TRP A 89 9.80 4.99 -3.96
C TRP A 89 9.66 3.60 -3.34
N LEU A 90 8.59 3.37 -2.58
CA LEU A 90 8.32 2.08 -1.97
C LEU A 90 8.10 0.98 -3.01
N ALA A 91 7.30 1.26 -4.04
CA ALA A 91 7.07 0.31 -5.13
C ALA A 91 8.40 -0.10 -5.78
N ALA A 92 9.30 0.85 -6.01
CA ALA A 92 10.61 0.58 -6.58
C ALA A 92 11.51 -0.24 -5.65
N VAL A 93 11.49 0.03 -4.33
CA VAL A 93 12.22 -0.77 -3.34
C VAL A 93 11.72 -2.22 -3.36
N ARG A 94 10.40 -2.41 -3.27
CA ARG A 94 9.78 -3.74 -3.26
C ARG A 94 9.99 -4.52 -4.56
N THR A 95 10.00 -3.85 -5.72
CA THR A 95 10.34 -4.50 -7.00
C THR A 95 11.77 -5.04 -6.99
N GLU A 96 12.75 -4.34 -6.41
CA GLU A 96 14.12 -4.89 -6.30
C GLU A 96 14.22 -6.02 -5.28
N GLU A 97 13.46 -5.97 -4.19
CA GLU A 97 13.38 -7.06 -3.22
C GLU A 97 12.80 -8.33 -3.84
N ARG A 98 11.69 -8.23 -4.58
CA ARG A 98 11.09 -9.36 -5.29
C ARG A 98 12.01 -9.89 -6.39
N ALA A 99 12.87 -9.05 -6.95
CA ALA A 99 13.93 -9.47 -7.88
C ALA A 99 15.16 -10.10 -7.19
N GLY A 100 15.17 -10.24 -5.85
CA GLY A 100 16.27 -10.80 -5.07
C GLY A 100 17.49 -9.89 -4.93
N LYS A 101 17.36 -8.59 -5.24
CA LYS A 101 18.46 -7.62 -5.23
C LYS A 101 18.47 -6.80 -3.95
N GLU A 102 18.68 -7.46 -2.81
CA GLU A 102 18.60 -6.84 -1.48
C GLU A 102 19.50 -5.60 -1.32
N ARG A 103 20.76 -5.67 -1.77
CA ARG A 103 21.68 -4.51 -1.69
C ARG A 103 21.19 -3.31 -2.50
N ALA A 104 20.58 -3.56 -3.66
CA ALA A 104 20.02 -2.50 -4.49
C ALA A 104 18.76 -1.91 -3.82
N ALA A 105 17.91 -2.75 -3.24
CA ALA A 105 16.73 -2.33 -2.49
C ALA A 105 17.11 -1.46 -1.28
N GLU A 106 18.14 -1.85 -0.50
CA GLU A 106 18.61 -1.08 0.64
C GLU A 106 19.19 0.28 0.22
N ALA A 107 20.03 0.30 -0.81
CA ALA A 107 20.57 1.55 -1.36
C ALA A 107 19.45 2.48 -1.86
N LEU A 108 18.41 1.90 -2.47
CA LEU A 108 17.28 2.64 -2.99
C LEU A 108 16.39 3.19 -1.87
N LEU A 109 16.16 2.41 -0.82
CA LEU A 109 15.42 2.82 0.36
C LEU A 109 16.13 3.94 1.13
N ALA A 110 17.47 3.88 1.21
CA ALA A 110 18.26 4.97 1.77
C ALA A 110 18.13 6.28 0.98
N ARG A 111 18.00 6.22 -0.35
CA ARG A 111 17.68 7.39 -1.19
C ARG A 111 16.25 7.87 -0.96
N ALA A 112 15.29 6.96 -0.91
CA ALA A 112 13.89 7.28 -0.65
C ALA A 112 13.70 8.04 0.67
N LEU A 113 14.39 7.62 1.74
CA LEU A 113 14.33 8.29 3.04
C LEU A 113 15.01 9.68 3.06
N LYS A 114 15.89 9.98 2.10
CA LYS A 114 16.45 11.33 1.92
C LYS A 114 15.45 12.26 1.23
N GLU A 115 14.77 11.76 0.21
CA GLU A 115 13.76 12.52 -0.54
C GLU A 115 12.46 12.71 0.27
N CYS A 116 12.05 11.68 1.00
CA CYS A 116 10.82 11.63 1.78
C CYS A 116 11.12 11.28 3.26
N PRO A 117 11.75 12.18 4.04
CA PRO A 117 12.22 11.87 5.39
C PRO A 117 11.10 11.66 6.41
N THR A 118 9.89 12.14 6.14
CA THR A 118 8.72 12.07 7.02
C THR A 118 7.70 11.02 6.60
N SER A 119 8.02 10.15 5.62
CA SER A 119 7.08 9.09 5.22
C SER A 119 7.16 7.90 6.18
N GLY A 120 6.14 7.73 7.01
CA GLY A 120 6.02 6.56 7.88
C GLY A 120 6.01 5.22 7.13
N ARG A 121 5.54 5.21 5.87
CA ARG A 121 5.52 4.00 5.03
C ARG A 121 6.93 3.54 4.65
N LEU A 122 7.80 4.47 4.24
CA LEU A 122 9.20 4.16 3.95
C LEU A 122 9.97 3.76 5.21
N TRP A 123 9.69 4.41 6.34
CA TRP A 123 10.28 4.03 7.63
C TRP A 123 9.84 2.64 8.10
N ALA A 124 8.56 2.30 7.96
CA ALA A 124 8.06 0.96 8.26
C ALA A 124 8.78 -0.10 7.44
N GLU A 125 9.00 0.15 6.14
CA GLU A 125 9.77 -0.74 5.28
C GLU A 125 11.25 -0.83 5.68
N ALA A 126 11.86 0.30 6.04
CA ALA A 126 13.24 0.34 6.50
C ALA A 126 13.46 -0.44 7.80
N ILE A 127 12.48 -0.44 8.70
CA ILE A 127 12.49 -1.24 9.92
C ILE A 127 12.35 -2.73 9.56
N ARG A 128 11.42 -3.08 8.66
CA ARG A 128 11.17 -4.47 8.27
C ARG A 128 12.40 -5.14 7.65
N THR A 129 13.12 -4.41 6.81
CA THR A 129 14.24 -4.92 6.00
C THR A 129 15.59 -4.81 6.70
N ALA A 130 15.68 -4.01 7.76
CA ALA A 130 16.90 -3.86 8.53
C ALA A 130 17.39 -5.18 9.14
N SER A 131 18.71 -5.32 9.21
CA SER A 131 19.37 -6.36 9.99
C SER A 131 18.99 -6.26 11.47
N VAL A 132 18.97 -7.40 12.18
CA VAL A 132 18.59 -7.47 13.60
C VAL A 132 19.38 -6.46 14.46
N ALA A 133 20.66 -6.25 14.14
CA ALA A 133 21.53 -5.31 14.86
C ALA A 133 21.10 -3.83 14.66
N SER A 134 20.73 -3.45 13.43
CA SER A 134 20.40 -2.04 13.10
C SER A 134 18.92 -1.71 13.28
N ARG A 135 18.06 -2.74 13.39
CA ARG A 135 16.61 -2.60 13.39
C ARG A 135 16.07 -1.70 14.51
N ARG A 136 16.61 -1.84 15.72
CA ARG A 136 16.22 -0.99 16.87
C ARG A 136 16.61 0.47 16.69
N ALA A 137 17.79 0.72 16.12
CA ALA A 137 18.25 2.08 15.82
C ALA A 137 17.35 2.75 14.77
N LYS A 138 17.05 2.05 13.67
CA LYS A 138 16.13 2.57 12.63
C LYS A 138 14.73 2.83 13.18
N ALA A 139 14.24 1.98 14.08
CA ALA A 139 12.93 2.19 14.73
C ALA A 139 12.91 3.42 15.63
N ALA A 140 14.00 3.66 16.39
CA ALA A 140 14.13 4.88 17.19
C ALA A 140 14.19 6.13 16.31
N ASP A 141 14.91 6.08 15.19
CA ASP A 141 14.98 7.19 14.23
C ASP A 141 13.64 7.45 13.54
N ALA A 142 12.91 6.40 13.19
CA ALA A 142 11.56 6.51 12.65
C ALA A 142 10.61 7.18 13.63
N LEU A 143 10.61 6.77 14.90
CA LEU A 143 9.78 7.38 15.95
C LEU A 143 10.13 8.85 16.18
N LYS A 144 11.39 9.27 16.02
CA LYS A 144 11.75 10.70 16.13
C LYS A 144 11.19 11.56 14.99
N LYS A 145 10.99 10.98 13.82
CA LYS A 145 10.55 11.69 12.61
C LYS A 145 9.04 11.57 12.34
N CYS A 146 8.45 10.45 12.74
CA CYS A 146 7.11 9.98 12.35
C CYS A 146 6.42 9.27 13.54
N ASP A 147 6.32 9.91 14.71
CA ASP A 147 5.70 9.32 15.91
C ASP A 147 4.17 9.19 15.82
N THR A 148 3.54 9.98 14.95
CA THR A 148 2.09 9.96 14.69
C THR A 148 1.67 8.93 13.66
N ASP A 149 2.61 8.33 12.92
CA ASP A 149 2.27 7.41 11.83
C ASP A 149 1.94 6.00 12.34
N ALA A 150 0.73 5.54 12.04
CA ALA A 150 0.23 4.22 12.45
C ALA A 150 1.07 3.06 11.88
N LEU A 151 1.60 3.21 10.66
CA LEU A 151 2.47 2.20 10.02
C LEU A 151 3.81 2.04 10.76
N VAL A 152 4.37 3.13 11.29
CA VAL A 152 5.61 3.09 12.09
C VAL A 152 5.33 2.40 13.43
N ALA A 153 4.22 2.75 14.08
CA ALA A 153 3.79 2.08 15.32
C ALA A 153 3.59 0.57 15.10
N ALA A 154 2.98 0.17 13.99
CA ALA A 154 2.80 -1.23 13.63
C ALA A 154 4.13 -1.95 13.35
N ALA A 155 5.07 -1.29 12.66
CA ALA A 155 6.42 -1.84 12.43
C ALA A 155 7.19 -2.03 13.76
N VAL A 156 7.10 -1.07 14.68
CA VAL A 156 7.68 -1.17 16.03
C VAL A 156 7.04 -2.31 16.82
N ALA A 157 5.72 -2.50 16.70
CA ALA A 157 5.05 -3.63 17.33
C ALA A 157 5.57 -4.99 16.82
N ALA A 158 5.81 -5.10 15.51
CA ALA A 158 6.41 -6.29 14.91
C ALA A 158 7.82 -6.59 15.43
N LEU A 159 8.58 -5.55 15.83
CA LEU A 159 9.87 -5.73 16.53
C LEU A 159 9.71 -6.37 17.89
N PHE A 160 8.80 -5.83 18.70
CA PHE A 160 8.55 -6.36 20.04
C PHE A 160 8.00 -7.79 19.99
N TYR A 161 7.20 -8.08 18.97
CA TYR A 161 6.73 -9.42 18.69
C TYR A 161 7.88 -10.39 18.38
N GLN A 162 8.86 -10.01 17.55
CA GLN A 162 10.07 -10.81 17.30
C GLN A 162 10.96 -10.96 18.53
N ASP A 163 11.06 -9.90 19.34
CA ASP A 163 11.78 -9.90 20.63
C ASP A 163 11.03 -10.70 21.73
N ARG A 164 9.88 -11.32 21.42
CA ARG A 164 8.98 -12.04 22.34
C ARG A 164 8.46 -11.21 23.52
N LYS A 165 8.45 -9.88 23.40
CA LYS A 165 7.91 -8.94 24.39
C LYS A 165 6.42 -8.70 24.13
N VAL A 166 5.61 -9.68 24.49
CA VAL A 166 4.17 -9.75 24.19
C VAL A 166 3.41 -8.51 24.66
N ASP A 167 3.58 -8.08 25.92
CA ASP A 167 2.82 -6.94 26.45
C ASP A 167 3.13 -5.63 25.74
N LYS A 168 4.41 -5.41 25.41
CA LYS A 168 4.83 -4.24 24.63
C LYS A 168 4.28 -4.31 23.22
N ALA A 169 4.38 -5.45 22.55
CA ALA A 169 3.82 -5.64 21.20
C ALA A 169 2.32 -5.33 21.17
N ARG A 170 1.55 -5.83 22.14
CA ARG A 170 0.12 -5.54 22.29
C ARG A 170 -0.15 -4.05 22.46
N SER A 171 0.57 -3.39 23.36
CA SER A 171 0.41 -1.94 23.58
C SER A 171 0.68 -1.11 22.33
N TRP A 172 1.68 -1.49 21.53
CA TRP A 172 2.01 -0.82 20.27
C TRP A 172 1.01 -1.11 19.16
N LEU A 173 0.46 -2.32 19.07
CA LEU A 173 -0.63 -2.65 18.13
C LEU A 173 -1.91 -1.88 18.48
N ALA A 174 -2.27 -1.84 19.77
CA ALA A 174 -3.41 -1.05 20.24
C ALA A 174 -3.22 0.44 19.95
N ARG A 175 -2.00 0.97 20.13
CA ARG A 175 -1.65 2.35 19.74
C ARG A 175 -1.75 2.55 18.23
N ALA A 176 -1.25 1.63 17.42
CA ALA A 176 -1.29 1.74 15.96
C ALA A 176 -2.73 1.83 15.43
N VAL A 177 -3.62 0.99 15.96
CA VAL A 177 -5.05 1.01 15.67
C VAL A 177 -5.73 2.30 16.15
N ALA A 178 -5.32 2.84 17.30
CA ALA A 178 -5.88 4.09 17.82
C ALA A 178 -5.42 5.31 17.01
N LEU A 179 -4.22 5.27 16.41
CA LEU A 179 -3.72 6.32 15.53
C LEU A 179 -4.46 6.32 14.19
N ASP A 180 -4.64 5.15 13.58
CA ASP A 180 -5.40 5.01 12.34
C ASP A 180 -6.17 3.68 12.34
N SER A 181 -7.49 3.79 12.59
CA SER A 181 -8.38 2.64 12.62
C SER A 181 -8.86 2.23 11.22
N ASP A 182 -8.57 3.00 10.18
CA ASP A 182 -9.02 2.75 8.80
C ASP A 182 -8.06 1.83 8.03
N LEU A 183 -6.86 1.58 8.57
CA LEU A 183 -5.87 0.66 8.01
C LEU A 183 -6.15 -0.79 8.40
N GLY A 184 -6.76 -1.55 7.48
CA GLY A 184 -7.06 -2.97 7.62
C GLY A 184 -5.82 -3.86 7.84
N ASP A 185 -4.67 -3.47 7.29
CA ASP A 185 -3.41 -4.21 7.48
C ASP A 185 -3.00 -4.28 8.95
N ILE A 186 -3.24 -3.20 9.72
CA ILE A 186 -2.91 -3.13 11.15
C ILE A 186 -3.83 -4.03 11.96
N TRP A 187 -5.13 -4.06 11.62
CA TRP A 187 -6.08 -4.99 12.22
C TRP A 187 -5.73 -6.45 11.93
N ALA A 188 -5.30 -6.76 10.72
CA ALA A 188 -4.87 -8.11 10.36
C ALA A 188 -3.63 -8.54 11.16
N MET A 189 -2.66 -7.65 11.34
CA MET A 189 -1.50 -7.89 12.22
C MET A 189 -1.91 -8.05 13.69
N TYR A 190 -2.86 -7.24 14.16
CA TYR A 190 -3.31 -7.30 15.55
C TYR A 190 -4.09 -8.58 15.85
N TYR A 191 -5.01 -8.96 14.96
CA TYR A 191 -5.74 -10.22 15.09
C TYR A 191 -4.81 -11.43 15.04
N LYS A 192 -3.84 -11.43 14.11
CA LYS A 192 -2.79 -12.46 14.07
C LYS A 192 -2.03 -12.58 15.39
N PHE A 193 -1.68 -11.45 16.00
CA PHE A 193 -0.98 -11.43 17.28
C PHE A 193 -1.83 -12.06 18.40
N GLU A 194 -3.11 -11.68 18.50
CA GLU A 194 -4.01 -12.23 19.52
C GLU A 194 -4.38 -13.70 19.27
N MET A 195 -4.35 -14.18 18.01
CA MET A 195 -4.49 -15.61 17.71
C MET A 195 -3.38 -16.46 18.31
N GLN A 196 -2.17 -15.91 18.48
CA GLN A 196 -1.01 -16.65 18.97
C GLN A 196 -0.75 -16.48 20.46
N TYR A 197 -1.01 -15.29 21.01
CA TYR A 197 -0.64 -14.93 22.38
C TYR A 197 -1.81 -14.41 23.23
N GLY A 198 -3.01 -14.31 22.65
CA GLY A 198 -4.19 -13.75 23.29
C GLY A 198 -5.16 -14.81 23.81
N THR A 199 -6.04 -14.40 24.73
CA THR A 199 -7.19 -15.22 25.14
C THR A 199 -8.33 -15.11 24.10
N PRO A 200 -9.26 -16.08 24.07
CA PRO A 200 -10.42 -16.02 23.16
C PRO A 200 -11.24 -14.72 23.30
N GLU A 201 -11.34 -14.18 24.51
CA GLU A 201 -12.05 -12.93 24.79
C GLU A 201 -11.33 -11.73 24.16
N GLN A 202 -10.00 -11.72 24.20
CA GLN A 202 -9.18 -10.67 23.57
C GLN A 202 -9.32 -10.72 22.04
N GLN A 203 -9.32 -11.91 21.45
CA GLN A 203 -9.55 -12.09 20.02
C GLN A 203 -10.92 -11.55 19.59
N GLN A 204 -11.97 -11.87 20.36
CA GLN A 204 -13.31 -11.36 20.10
C GLN A 204 -13.37 -9.83 20.27
N ALA A 205 -12.71 -9.28 21.29
CA ALA A 205 -12.66 -7.84 21.52
C ALA A 205 -11.98 -7.09 20.35
N VAL A 206 -10.93 -7.65 19.76
CA VAL A 206 -10.30 -7.09 18.55
C VAL A 206 -11.25 -7.16 17.36
N MET A 207 -11.97 -8.27 17.18
CA MET A 207 -12.94 -8.43 16.10
C MET A 207 -14.10 -7.44 16.21
N GLU A 208 -14.64 -7.23 17.40
CA GLU A 208 -15.72 -6.25 17.63
C GLU A 208 -15.25 -4.82 17.36
N LYS A 209 -14.03 -4.48 17.78
CA LYS A 209 -13.44 -3.17 17.47
C LYS A 209 -13.20 -2.98 15.97
N PHE A 210 -12.75 -4.04 15.28
CA PHE A 210 -12.55 -4.04 13.83
C PHE A 210 -13.87 -3.80 13.07
N LYS A 211 -14.95 -4.49 13.45
CA LYS A 211 -16.28 -4.28 12.87
C LYS A 211 -16.76 -2.84 13.03
N LYS A 212 -16.51 -2.26 14.21
CA LYS A 212 -16.88 -0.87 14.49
C LYS A 212 -16.06 0.12 13.67
N ALA A 213 -14.80 -0.19 13.39
CA ALA A 213 -13.90 0.67 12.64
C ALA A 213 -14.16 0.63 11.12
N ASP A 214 -14.65 -0.48 10.57
CA ASP A 214 -14.93 -0.70 9.13
C ASP A 214 -13.80 -0.17 8.20
N PRO A 215 -12.59 -0.74 8.31
CA PRO A 215 -11.43 -0.22 7.59
C PRO A 215 -11.56 -0.39 6.07
N LYS A 216 -11.13 0.64 5.34
CA LYS A 216 -11.19 0.71 3.88
C LYS A 216 -9.81 0.73 3.24
N HIS A 217 -8.79 1.13 3.99
CA HIS A 217 -7.43 1.31 3.51
C HIS A 217 -6.50 0.21 4.01
N GLY A 218 -5.32 0.10 3.39
CA GLY A 218 -4.36 -0.98 3.62
C GLY A 218 -4.03 -1.68 2.31
N GLU A 219 -2.76 -1.93 2.06
CA GLU A 219 -2.29 -2.50 0.80
C GLU A 219 -2.72 -3.97 0.66
N ARG A 220 -2.58 -4.73 1.76
CA ARG A 220 -2.98 -6.15 1.80
C ARG A 220 -4.48 -6.28 1.98
N TRP A 221 -5.08 -5.42 2.79
CA TRP A 221 -6.53 -5.33 2.95
C TRP A 221 -7.22 -5.07 1.61
N CYS A 222 -6.78 -4.03 0.87
CA CYS A 222 -7.30 -3.76 -0.47
C CYS A 222 -7.08 -4.92 -1.42
N ARG A 223 -5.93 -5.61 -1.37
CA ARG A 223 -5.65 -6.78 -2.22
C ARG A 223 -6.68 -7.89 -1.99
N VAL A 224 -7.04 -8.17 -0.73
CA VAL A 224 -8.01 -9.21 -0.38
C VAL A 224 -9.45 -8.79 -0.68
N VAL A 225 -9.83 -7.56 -0.33
CA VAL A 225 -11.20 -7.04 -0.53
C VAL A 225 -11.54 -6.89 -2.01
N LYS A 226 -10.58 -6.46 -2.84
CA LYS A 226 -10.79 -6.23 -4.28
C LYS A 226 -10.68 -7.50 -5.13
N ASP A 227 -10.33 -8.63 -4.53
CA ASP A 227 -10.38 -9.92 -5.24
C ASP A 227 -11.84 -10.27 -5.53
N LEU A 228 -12.16 -10.55 -6.80
CA LEU A 228 -13.51 -10.87 -7.25
C LEU A 228 -14.09 -12.08 -6.52
N ASN A 229 -13.23 -13.04 -6.13
CA ASN A 229 -13.66 -14.23 -5.39
C ASN A 229 -14.10 -13.92 -3.96
N ASN A 230 -13.74 -12.76 -3.43
CA ASN A 230 -13.97 -12.37 -2.04
C ASN A 230 -15.13 -11.37 -1.88
N ALA A 231 -15.69 -10.84 -2.97
CA ALA A 231 -16.66 -9.75 -2.95
C ALA A 231 -17.95 -10.02 -2.14
N HIS A 232 -18.33 -11.29 -1.99
CA HIS A 232 -19.54 -11.72 -1.27
C HIS A 232 -19.28 -12.08 0.20
N LEU A 233 -18.03 -12.06 0.66
CA LEU A 233 -17.66 -12.54 1.98
C LEU A 233 -17.81 -11.45 3.05
N PRO A 234 -18.18 -11.82 4.30
CA PRO A 234 -18.27 -10.87 5.39
C PRO A 234 -16.87 -10.37 5.81
N SER A 235 -16.81 -9.18 6.41
CA SER A 235 -15.58 -8.50 6.82
C SER A 235 -14.68 -9.35 7.73
N GLU A 236 -15.27 -10.19 8.60
CA GLU A 236 -14.51 -11.11 9.46
C GLU A 236 -13.72 -12.17 8.67
N THR A 237 -14.34 -12.74 7.63
CA THR A 237 -13.70 -13.73 6.76
C THR A 237 -12.63 -13.08 5.91
N LEU A 238 -12.86 -11.84 5.47
CA LEU A 238 -11.86 -11.03 4.77
C LEU A 238 -10.65 -10.74 5.67
N LEU A 239 -10.86 -10.47 6.97
CA LEU A 239 -9.77 -10.27 7.93
C LEU A 239 -8.92 -11.53 8.10
N LYS A 240 -9.56 -12.70 8.24
CA LYS A 240 -8.86 -13.99 8.30
C LYS A 240 -8.08 -14.27 7.02
N LYS A 241 -8.64 -13.97 5.85
CA LYS A 241 -7.91 -14.07 4.57
C LYS A 241 -6.74 -13.09 4.49
N CYS A 242 -6.88 -11.88 5.03
CA CYS A 242 -5.79 -10.90 5.11
C CYS A 242 -4.65 -11.38 6.04
N VAL A 243 -4.97 -12.12 7.10
CA VAL A 243 -3.96 -12.78 7.97
C VAL A 243 -3.20 -13.87 7.22
N VAL A 244 -3.88 -14.68 6.42
CA VAL A 244 -3.22 -15.69 5.56
C VAL A 244 -2.35 -15.02 4.51
N ASP A 245 -2.83 -13.94 3.89
CA ASP A 245 -2.08 -13.12 2.94
C ASP A 245 -0.81 -12.52 3.59
N LEU A 246 -0.89 -12.07 4.85
CA LEU A 246 0.23 -11.59 5.66
C LEU A 246 1.37 -12.62 5.78
N GLU A 247 1.05 -13.90 5.78
CA GLU A 247 2.00 -15.01 5.97
C GLU A 247 2.55 -15.57 4.66
N THR A 248 1.70 -15.64 3.65
CA THR A 248 1.97 -16.39 2.43
C THR A 248 2.55 -15.54 1.31
N LEU A 249 2.18 -14.26 1.25
CA LEU A 249 2.52 -13.39 0.14
C LEU A 249 3.43 -12.23 0.56
N PRO A 250 4.38 -11.84 -0.30
CA PRO A 250 5.13 -10.61 -0.09
C PRO A 250 4.17 -9.41 -0.13
N PRO A 251 4.59 -8.27 0.47
CA PRO A 251 3.89 -7.01 0.27
C PRO A 251 3.68 -6.73 -1.23
N PRO A 252 2.50 -6.21 -1.62
CA PRO A 252 2.21 -5.86 -3.00
C PRO A 252 3.20 -4.83 -3.57
#